data_AF-A0AAU1U314-F1
#
_entry.id   AF-A0AAU1U314-F1
#
_cell.length_a   1.000
_cell.length_b   1.000
_cell.length_c   1.000
_cell.angle_alpha   90.00
_cell.angle_beta   90.00
_cell.angle_gamma   90.00
#
_symmetry.space_group_name_H-M   'P 1'
#
loop_
_entity.id
_entity.type
_entity.pdbx_description
1 polymer ?
#
loop_
_entity_poly.entity_id
_entity_poly.type
_entity_poly.pdbx_seq_one_letter_code
_entity_poly.pdbx_strand_id
1 'polypeptide(L)'
;MIHTPVHASWLNQIEIFFSIVQRKVVSPNDFTDLDEIRTRLRAFEDRYNATAQPFQWRFTTSDLDDLLARLDRHTADHQEESSTAPAV
;
A
#
# COMPACT_ATOMS: atom_id res chain seq x y z
N MET A 1 -20.00 -13.48 -14.57
CA MET A 1 -19.31 -13.07 -13.33
C MET A 1 -17.83 -13.32 -13.52
N ILE A 2 -16.98 -12.29 -13.45
CA ILE A 2 -15.52 -12.45 -13.58
C ILE A 2 -15.00 -12.90 -12.22
N HIS A 3 -14.42 -14.10 -12.16
CA HIS A 3 -13.79 -14.63 -10.96
C HIS A 3 -12.28 -14.52 -11.10
N THR A 4 -11.60 -14.04 -10.06
CA THR A 4 -10.14 -14.17 -9.96
C THR A 4 -9.79 -15.66 -9.91
N PRO A 5 -8.64 -16.08 -10.49
CA PRO A 5 -8.16 -17.44 -10.35
C PRO A 5 -8.10 -17.86 -8.89
N VAL A 6 -8.37 -19.14 -8.61
CA VAL A 6 -8.24 -19.70 -7.27
C VAL A 6 -6.79 -19.50 -6.81
N HIS A 7 -6.60 -18.98 -5.60
CA HIS A 7 -5.30 -18.56 -5.01
C HIS A 7 -4.68 -17.27 -5.57
N ALA A 8 -5.34 -16.55 -6.47
CA ALA A 8 -4.90 -15.23 -6.94
C ALA A 8 -5.69 -14.08 -6.27
N SER A 9 -6.00 -14.23 -4.97
CA SER A 9 -6.73 -13.19 -4.22
C SER A 9 -5.91 -11.89 -4.14
N TRP A 10 -4.57 -12.00 -4.19
CA TRP A 10 -3.63 -10.88 -4.29
C TRP A 10 -3.83 -10.01 -5.54
N LEU A 11 -4.55 -10.49 -6.57
CA LEU A 11 -4.93 -9.70 -7.75
C LEU A 11 -6.24 -8.91 -7.53
N ASN A 12 -6.92 -9.12 -6.41
CA ASN A 12 -8.22 -8.53 -6.15
C ASN A 12 -8.07 -7.12 -5.55
N GLN A 13 -8.57 -6.12 -6.28
CA GLN A 13 -8.52 -4.70 -5.88
C GLN A 13 -9.17 -4.43 -4.52
N ILE A 14 -10.15 -5.26 -4.11
CA ILE A 14 -10.79 -5.09 -2.81
C ILE A 14 -9.82 -5.36 -1.64
N GLU A 15 -8.78 -6.18 -1.83
CA GLU A 15 -7.79 -6.45 -0.78
C GLU A 15 -6.92 -5.23 -0.47
N ILE A 16 -6.63 -4.40 -1.47
CA ILE A 16 -5.94 -3.11 -1.28
C ILE A 16 -6.80 -2.19 -0.42
N PHE A 17 -8.10 -2.10 -0.72
CA PHE A 17 -9.04 -1.32 0.06
C PHE A 17 -9.11 -1.81 1.52
N PHE A 18 -9.24 -3.12 1.75
CA PHE A 18 -9.23 -3.68 3.11
C PHE A 18 -7.93 -3.42 3.86
N SER A 19 -6.79 -3.44 3.16
CA SER A 19 -5.50 -3.08 3.75
C SER A 19 -5.44 -1.61 4.19
N ILE A 20 -6.13 -0.70 3.50
CA ILE A 20 -6.25 0.71 3.90
C ILE A 20 -7.19 0.85 5.10
N VAL A 21 -8.34 0.18 5.08
CA VAL A 21 -9.29 0.16 6.19
C VAL A 21 -8.61 -0.35 7.47
N GLN A 22 -7.86 -1.46 7.37
CA GLN A 22 -7.12 -2.00 8.50
C GLN A 22 -6.18 -0.93 9.11
N ARG A 23 -5.38 -0.27 8.28
CA ARG A 23 -4.39 0.72 8.74
C ARG A 23 -5.00 2.03 9.25
N LYS A 24 -6.11 2.49 8.66
CA LYS A 24 -6.68 3.83 8.95
C LYS A 24 -7.87 3.82 9.90
N VAL A 25 -8.61 2.72 9.96
CA VAL A 25 -9.83 2.60 10.76
C VAL A 25 -9.59 1.69 11.94
N VAL A 26 -9.11 0.47 11.68
CA VAL A 26 -9.07 -0.63 12.66
C VAL A 26 -7.83 -0.60 13.53
N SER A 27 -6.73 0.03 13.10
CA SER A 27 -5.50 0.11 13.88
C SER A 27 -5.35 1.47 14.57
N PRO A 28 -5.11 1.51 15.90
CA PRO A 28 -5.13 0.39 16.86
C PRO A 28 -6.55 -0.15 17.08
N ASN A 29 -6.65 -1.45 17.36
CA ASN A 29 -7.93 -2.16 17.53
C ASN A 29 -8.47 -2.00 18.96
N ASP A 30 -8.70 -0.75 19.35
CA ASP A 30 -9.18 -0.37 20.66
C ASP A 30 -10.58 0.25 20.49
N PHE A 31 -11.59 -0.57 20.73
CA PHE A 31 -13.00 -0.22 20.55
C PHE A 31 -13.79 -0.76 21.73
N THR A 32 -14.73 0.05 22.22
CA THR A 32 -15.54 -0.29 23.39
C THR A 32 -16.66 -1.26 23.02
N ASP A 33 -17.20 -1.14 21.81
CA ASP A 33 -18.26 -1.99 21.27
C ASP A 33 -18.28 -2.03 19.73
N LEU A 34 -19.20 -2.82 19.18
CA LEU A 34 -19.35 -3.00 17.73
C LEU A 34 -19.95 -1.77 17.01
N ASP A 35 -20.75 -0.95 17.70
CA ASP A 35 -21.35 0.24 17.11
C ASP A 35 -20.33 1.35 16.92
N GLU A 36 -19.29 1.41 17.77
CA GLU A 36 -18.15 2.30 17.60
C GLU A 36 -17.40 2.00 16.29
N ILE A 37 -17.04 0.73 16.04
CA ILE A 37 -16.43 0.30 14.78
C ILE A 37 -17.31 0.64 13.58
N ARG A 38 -18.62 0.35 13.67
CA ARG A 38 -19.58 0.63 12.59
C ARG A 38 -19.60 2.12 12.24
N THR A 39 -19.66 2.98 13.24
CA THR A 39 -19.69 4.43 13.06
C THR A 39 -18.40 4.93 12.42
N ARG A 40 -17.26 4.45 12.92
CA ARG A 40 -15.94 4.82 12.38
C ARG A 40 -15.75 4.37 10.93
N LEU A 41 -16.25 3.18 10.58
CA LEU A 41 -16.20 2.65 9.23
C LEU A 41 -17.04 3.50 8.26
N ARG A 42 -18.25 3.90 8.67
CA ARG A 42 -19.12 4.78 7.86
C ARG A 42 -18.50 6.15 7.64
N ALA A 43 -18.00 6.79 8.71
CA ALA A 43 -17.32 8.08 8.58
C ALA A 43 -16.07 7.99 7.69
N PHE A 44 -15.34 6.86 7.75
CA PHE A 44 -14.22 6.62 6.85
C PHE A 44 -14.68 6.47 5.39
N GLU A 45 -15.72 5.68 5.13
CA GLU A 45 -16.28 5.47 3.80
C GLU A 45 -16.70 6.79 3.14
N ASP A 46 -17.46 7.63 3.84
CA ASP A 46 -17.91 8.93 3.33
C ASP A 46 -16.72 9.83 2.93
N ARG A 47 -15.73 9.93 3.82
CA ARG A 47 -14.52 10.75 3.58
C ARG A 47 -13.65 10.17 2.47
N TYR A 48 -13.48 8.85 2.45
CA TYR A 48 -12.65 8.17 1.46
C TYR A 48 -13.29 8.33 0.07
N ASN A 49 -14.60 8.12 -0.06
CA ASN A 49 -15.31 8.28 -1.33
C ASN A 49 -15.27 9.73 -1.86
N ALA A 50 -15.28 10.73 -0.98
CA ALA A 50 -15.17 12.14 -1.38
C ALA A 50 -13.80 12.51 -1.99
N THR A 51 -12.75 11.74 -1.69
CA THR A 51 -11.37 12.08 -2.08
C THR A 51 -10.66 10.96 -2.85
N ALA A 52 -11.33 9.82 -3.05
CA ALA A 52 -10.76 8.64 -3.66
C ALA A 52 -10.30 8.95 -5.09
N GLN A 53 -9.06 8.56 -5.38
CA GLN A 53 -8.53 8.53 -6.72
C GLN A 53 -8.51 7.08 -7.20
N PRO A 54 -8.68 6.83 -8.52
CA PRO A 54 -8.53 5.50 -9.07
C PRO A 54 -7.16 4.92 -8.70
N PHE A 55 -7.14 3.67 -8.25
CA PHE A 55 -5.89 2.97 -8.02
C PHE A 55 -5.16 2.78 -9.35
N GLN A 56 -3.91 3.25 -9.43
CA GLN A 56 -3.03 2.95 -10.56
C GLN A 56 -2.56 1.50 -10.45
N TRP A 57 -3.31 0.60 -11.07
CA TRP A 57 -3.06 -0.85 -11.02
C TRP A 57 -2.17 -1.35 -12.17
N ARG A 58 -2.02 -0.54 -13.22
CA ARG A 58 -1.27 -0.93 -14.41
C ARG A 58 0.21 -0.80 -14.12
N PHE A 59 0.87 -1.94 -13.94
CA PHE A 59 2.33 -2.04 -13.90
C PHE A 59 2.81 -2.57 -15.26
N THR A 60 3.49 -1.70 -15.99
CA THR A 60 4.00 -1.96 -17.33
C THR A 60 5.48 -2.34 -17.29
N THR A 61 6.00 -2.81 -18.42
CA THR A 61 7.45 -3.05 -18.57
C THR A 61 8.26 -1.76 -18.36
N SER A 62 7.74 -0.61 -18.80
CA SER A 62 8.39 0.69 -18.55
C SER A 62 8.45 1.03 -17.06
N ASP A 63 7.39 0.72 -16.30
CA ASP A 63 7.39 0.91 -14.84
C ASP A 63 8.43 0.01 -14.14
N LEU A 64 8.69 -1.19 -14.70
CA LEU A 64 9.76 -2.07 -14.23
C LEU A 64 11.14 -1.49 -14.51
N ASP A 65 11.38 -1.00 -15.73
CA ASP A 65 12.66 -0.39 -16.10
C ASP A 65 12.99 0.81 -15.21
N ASP A 66 11.99 1.67 -14.96
CA ASP A 66 12.11 2.82 -14.05
C ASP A 66 12.40 2.39 -12.61
N LEU A 67 11.79 1.30 -12.14
CA LEU A 67 12.02 0.75 -10.82
C LEU A 67 13.45 0.20 -10.68
N LEU A 68 13.93 -0.57 -11.66
CA LEU A 68 15.30 -1.10 -11.66
C LEU A 68 16.32 0.03 -11.65
N ALA A 69 16.14 1.05 -12.51
CA ALA A 69 17.03 2.20 -12.55
C ALA A 69 17.07 2.97 -11.21
N ARG A 70 15.94 3.04 -10.48
CA ARG A 70 15.88 3.64 -9.15
C ARG A 70 16.65 2.82 -8.10
N LEU A 71 16.56 1.50 -8.15
CA LEU A 71 17.26 0.61 -7.23
C LEU A 71 18.78 0.66 -7.44
N ASP A 72 19.22 0.71 -8.69
CA ASP A 72 20.65 0.81 -9.03
C ASP A 72 21.26 2.10 -8.47
N ARG A 73 20.57 3.24 -8.61
CA ARG A 73 21.01 4.53 -8.03
C ARG A 73 21.14 4.45 -6.50
N HIS A 74 20.13 3.89 -5.84
CA HIS A 74 20.15 3.78 -4.38
C HIS A 74 21.26 2.84 -3.86
N THR A 75 21.55 1.78 -4.61
CA THR A 75 22.65 0.87 -4.30
C THR A 75 24.00 1.56 -4.46
N ALA A 76 24.17 2.37 -5.52
CA ALA A 76 25.40 3.15 -5.74
C ALA A 76 25.64 4.17 -4.61
N ASP A 77 24.63 4.94 -4.21
CA ASP A 77 24.72 5.93 -3.12
C ASP A 77 25.18 5.27 -1.80
N HIS A 78 24.60 4.12 -1.43
CA HIS A 78 24.98 3.38 -0.23
C HIS A 78 26.42 2.83 -0.28
N GLN A 79 26.92 2.51 -1.48
CA GLN A 79 28.27 1.99 -1.66
C GLN A 79 29.32 3.10 -1.55
N GLU A 80 28.98 4.32 -1.98
CA GLU A 80 29.80 5.53 -1.83
C GLU A 80 29.86 6.01 -0.36
N GLU A 81 28.73 5.97 0.36
CA GLU A 81 28.66 6.27 1.80
C GLU A 81 29.48 5.28 2.64
N SER A 82 29.38 3.99 2.33
CA SER A 82 30.14 2.92 3.00
C SER A 82 31.65 3.01 2.72
N SER A 83 32.04 3.50 1.54
CA SER A 83 33.45 3.71 1.17
C SER A 83 34.07 4.96 1.80
N THR A 84 33.27 5.90 2.30
CA THR A 84 33.74 7.17 2.89
C THR A 84 33.91 7.10 4.42
N ALA A 85 33.49 6.00 5.06
CA ALA A 85 33.71 5.79 6.49
C ALA A 85 35.21 5.55 6.78
N PRO A 86 35.87 6.37 7.63
CA PRO A 86 37.28 6.20 7.92
C PRO A 86 37.48 4.93 8.75
N ALA A 87 38.43 4.10 8.35
CA ALA A 87 38.91 2.99 9.18
C ALA A 87 39.54 3.56 10.46
N VAL A 88 38.87 3.35 11.60
CA VAL A 88 39.40 3.60 12.95
C VAL A 88 40.12 2.35 13.45
#